data_AF-A0A7C7R2M6-F1
#
_entry.id   AF-A0A7C7R2M6-F1
#
_cell.length_a   1.000
_cell.length_b   1.000
_cell.length_c   1.000
_cell.angle_alpha   90.00
_cell.angle_beta   90.00
_cell.angle_gamma   90.00
#
_symmetry.space_group_name_H-M   'P 1'
#
loop_
_entity.id
_entity.type
_entity.pdbx_description
1 polymer ?
#
loop_
_entity_poly.entity_id
_entity_poly.type
_entity_poly.pdbx_seq_one_letter_code
_entity_poly.pdbx_strand_id
1 'polypeptide(L)'
;MAEGAAKNVLLTGRPGCGKTTVVRQVLGRLGDRRVAGFFTQELREGDRRVGFEAVGLGGMRVVLAHVRLRSAQRVGRYGVAVAEFEKFLQAELDWQAGAVDLVVIDEIGKMECLSHRF
;
A
#
# COMPACT_ATOMS: atom_id res chain seq x y z
N MET A 1 17.68 12.38 24.90
CA MET A 1 16.35 12.82 24.43
C MET A 1 15.54 11.56 24.24
N ALA A 2 14.38 11.41 24.90
CA ALA A 2 13.62 10.17 24.83
C ALA A 2 13.11 9.96 23.39
N GLU A 3 13.53 8.86 22.77
CA GLU A 3 12.95 8.33 21.54
C GLU A 3 11.46 8.09 21.80
N GLY A 4 10.60 8.95 21.25
CA GLY A 4 9.17 8.72 21.28
C GLY A 4 8.86 7.50 20.42
N ALA A 5 8.38 6.41 21.03
CA ALA A 5 7.98 5.22 20.29
C ALA A 5 7.03 5.59 19.14
N ALA A 6 7.31 5.07 17.94
CA ALA A 6 6.43 5.24 16.79
C ALA A 6 5.03 4.74 17.14
N LYS A 7 4.02 5.58 16.96
CA LYS A 7 2.62 5.24 17.24
C LYS A 7 1.94 4.79 15.95
N ASN A 8 1.48 3.54 15.93
CA ASN A 8 0.69 3.01 14.82
C ASN A 8 -0.79 3.37 15.02
N VAL A 9 -1.41 3.94 13.99
CA VAL A 9 -2.85 4.24 13.96
C VAL A 9 -3.49 3.39 12.88
N LEU A 10 -4.42 2.52 13.27
CA LEU A 10 -5.17 1.67 12.34
C LEU A 10 -6.58 2.20 12.14
N LEU A 11 -6.95 2.43 10.88
CA LEU A 11 -8.30 2.81 10.49
C LEU A 11 -9.06 1.59 9.99
N THR A 12 -10.06 1.13 10.74
CA THR A 12 -10.89 -0.02 10.38
C THR A 12 -12.33 0.39 10.05
N GLY A 13 -13.02 -0.45 9.28
CA GLY A 13 -14.38 -0.22 8.84
C GLY A 13 -14.74 -1.07 7.63
N ARG A 14 -16.04 -1.21 7.35
CA ARG A 14 -16.52 -2.01 6.20
C ARG A 14 -15.92 -1.54 4.87
N PRO A 15 -15.78 -2.41 3.86
CA PRO A 15 -15.42 -1.99 2.51
C PRO A 15 -16.34 -0.87 2.01
N GLY A 16 -15.78 0.13 1.32
CA GLY A 16 -16.54 1.26 0.80
C GLY A 16 -16.96 2.34 1.80
N CYS A 17 -16.61 2.25 3.09
CA CYS A 17 -17.01 3.26 4.09
C CYS A 17 -16.18 4.57 4.03
N GLY A 18 -15.32 4.76 3.03
CA GLY A 18 -14.56 6.00 2.83
C GLY A 18 -13.20 6.09 3.54
N LYS A 19 -12.60 4.98 3.98
CA LYS A 19 -11.29 4.98 4.67
C LYS A 19 -10.18 5.66 3.84
N THR A 20 -10.01 5.23 2.60
CA THR A 20 -9.03 5.82 1.67
C THR A 20 -9.28 7.32 1.49
N THR A 21 -10.55 7.76 1.47
CA THR A 21 -10.90 9.19 1.41
C THR A 21 -10.41 9.95 2.64
N VAL A 22 -10.63 9.39 3.84
CA VAL A 22 -10.11 9.97 5.09
C VAL A 22 -8.58 10.07 5.05
N VAL A 23 -7.90 9.00 4.66
CA VAL A 23 -6.43 8.98 4.57
C VAL A 23 -5.93 10.06 3.61
N ARG A 24 -6.51 10.19 2.41
CA ARG A 24 -6.15 11.24 1.44
C ARG A 24 -6.41 12.65 1.97
N GLN A 25 -7.51 12.86 2.70
CA GLN A 25 -7.81 14.16 3.31
C GLN A 25 -6.83 14.51 4.43
N VAL A 26 -6.44 13.52 5.25
CA VAL A 26 -5.41 13.71 6.27
C VAL A 26 -4.10 14.08 5.60
N LEU A 27 -3.66 13.34 4.58
CA LEU A 27 -2.45 13.65 3.82
C LEU A 27 -2.42 15.09 3.29
N GLY A 28 -3.52 15.55 2.70
CA GLY A 28 -3.63 16.93 2.20
C GLY A 28 -3.56 18.02 3.29
N ARG A 29 -3.66 17.66 4.57
CA ARG A 29 -3.59 18.57 5.72
C ARG A 29 -2.26 18.47 6.49
N LEU A 30 -1.34 17.60 6.09
CA LEU A 30 -0.09 17.39 6.82
C LEU A 30 0.96 18.48 6.61
N GLY A 31 0.75 19.43 5.69
CA GLY A 31 1.72 20.49 5.42
C GLY A 31 3.06 19.92 4.92
N ASP A 32 4.17 20.42 5.46
CA ASP A 32 5.55 20.09 5.00
C ASP A 32 6.10 18.76 5.57
N ARG A 33 5.22 17.89 6.07
CA ARG A 33 5.65 16.59 6.60
C ARG A 33 6.16 15.70 5.47
N ARG A 34 7.25 14.99 5.72
CA ARG A 34 7.82 14.02 4.80
C ARG A 34 7.05 12.71 4.96
N VAL A 35 6.28 12.36 3.94
CA VAL A 35 5.42 11.18 3.97
C VAL A 35 5.96 10.13 2.99
N ALA A 36 6.00 8.89 3.43
CA ALA A 36 6.30 7.74 2.59
C ALA A 36 5.18 6.68 2.70
N GLY A 37 5.25 5.66 1.85
CA GLY A 37 4.29 4.57 1.83
C GLY A 37 3.47 4.55 0.54
N PHE A 38 2.33 3.85 0.56
CA PHE A 38 1.61 3.53 -0.65
C PHE A 38 0.11 3.30 -0.44
N PHE A 39 -0.60 3.32 -1.56
CA PHE A 39 -2.02 3.00 -1.67
C PHE A 39 -2.22 1.85 -2.63
N THR A 40 -3.29 1.08 -2.42
CA THR A 40 -3.73 0.06 -3.38
C THR A 40 -4.86 0.63 -4.24
N GLN A 41 -4.78 0.43 -5.56
CA GLN A 41 -5.80 0.86 -6.51
C GLN A 41 -6.36 -0.34 -7.27
N GLU A 42 -7.67 -0.35 -7.53
CA GLU A 42 -8.26 -1.38 -8.37
C GLU A 42 -7.92 -1.14 -9.84
N LEU A 43 -7.40 -2.17 -10.51
CA LEU A 43 -7.31 -2.19 -11.98
C LEU A 43 -8.63 -2.73 -12.53
N ARG A 44 -9.25 -1.98 -13.44
CA ARG A 44 -10.56 -2.30 -14.03
C ARG A 44 -10.50 -2.29 -15.56
N GLU A 45 -11.20 -3.25 -16.16
CA GLU A 45 -11.49 -3.30 -17.60
C GLU A 45 -13.01 -3.20 -17.75
N GLY A 46 -13.51 -2.02 -18.16
CA GLY A 46 -14.93 -1.68 -18.04
C GLY A 46 -15.41 -1.80 -16.60
N ASP A 47 -16.55 -2.45 -16.39
CA ASP A 47 -17.12 -2.67 -15.05
C ASP A 47 -16.46 -3.80 -14.27
N ARG A 48 -15.48 -4.50 -14.84
CA ARG A 48 -14.85 -5.67 -14.21
C ARG A 48 -13.51 -5.31 -13.59
N ARG A 49 -13.38 -5.53 -12.28
CA ARG A 49 -12.07 -5.51 -11.60
C ARG A 49 -11.19 -6.67 -12.08
N VAL A 50 -10.04 -6.36 -12.65
CA VAL A 50 -9.09 -7.34 -13.21
C VAL A 50 -7.80 -7.44 -12.42
N GLY A 51 -7.55 -6.52 -11.49
CA GLY A 51 -6.38 -6.59 -10.64
C GLY A 51 -6.31 -5.48 -9.61
N PHE A 52 -5.11 -5.36 -9.05
CA PHE A 52 -4.73 -4.40 -8.04
C PHE A 52 -3.32 -3.89 -8.34
N GLU A 53 -3.11 -2.61 -8.14
CA GLU A 53 -1.82 -1.94 -8.30
C GLU A 53 -1.46 -1.26 -6.97
N ALA A 54 -0.22 -1.43 -6.53
CA ALA A 54 0.34 -0.64 -5.45
C ALA A 54 0.97 0.64 -6.04
N VAL A 55 0.61 1.78 -5.47
CA VAL A 55 1.02 3.12 -5.92
C VAL A 55 1.72 3.82 -4.77
N GLY A 56 3.02 3.98 -4.91
CA GLY A 56 3.90 4.61 -3.94
C GLY A 56 3.74 6.13 -3.93
N LEU A 57 3.95 6.72 -2.76
CA LEU A 57 4.03 8.17 -2.59
C LEU A 57 5.34 8.74 -3.17
N GLY A 58 6.37 7.91 -3.32
CA GLY A 58 7.59 8.21 -4.08
C GLY A 58 7.42 8.14 -5.60
N GLY A 59 6.23 7.76 -6.08
CA GLY A 59 5.88 7.71 -7.50
C GLY A 59 6.11 6.35 -8.16
N MET A 60 6.69 5.36 -7.47
CA MET A 60 6.77 4.01 -8.00
C MET A 60 5.37 3.40 -8.09
N ARG A 61 5.16 2.52 -9.08
CA ARG A 61 3.92 1.76 -9.23
C ARG A 61 4.25 0.32 -9.59
N VAL A 62 3.47 -0.62 -9.08
CA VAL A 62 3.62 -2.04 -9.41
C VAL A 62 2.27 -2.74 -9.42
N VAL A 63 2.07 -3.66 -10.36
CA VAL A 63 0.90 -4.56 -10.33
C VAL A 63 1.08 -5.52 -9.16
N LEU A 64 0.27 -5.39 -8.12
CA LEU A 64 0.26 -6.27 -6.95
C LEU A 64 -0.37 -7.63 -7.30
N ALA A 65 -1.49 -7.60 -8.01
CA ALA A 65 -2.20 -8.81 -8.39
C ALA A 65 -3.03 -8.62 -9.65
N HIS A 66 -3.18 -9.67 -10.47
CA HIS A 66 -3.96 -9.59 -11.70
C HIS A 66 -4.59 -10.95 -12.08
N VAL A 67 -5.76 -10.94 -12.74
CA VAL A 67 -6.46 -12.17 -13.17
C VAL A 67 -5.70 -12.93 -14.26
N ARG A 68 -4.87 -12.22 -15.04
CA ARG A 68 -4.04 -12.83 -16.10
C ARG A 68 -2.63 -13.20 -15.60
N LEU A 69 -2.28 -12.86 -14.36
CA LEU A 69 -0.97 -13.19 -13.80
C LEU A 69 -0.95 -14.65 -13.37
N ARG A 70 0.00 -15.42 -13.92
CA ARG A 70 0.27 -16.79 -13.47
C ARG A 70 1.25 -16.73 -12.31
N SER A 71 0.78 -17.04 -11.11
CA SER A 71 1.58 -17.06 -9.89
C SER A 71 1.21 -18.26 -9.04
N ALA A 72 2.20 -18.82 -8.33
CA ALA A 72 1.98 -19.85 -7.32
C ALA A 72 1.21 -19.29 -6.10
N GLN A 73 1.35 -17.99 -5.84
CA GLN A 73 0.65 -17.26 -4.78
C GLN A 73 -0.62 -16.63 -5.35
N ARG A 74 -1.78 -16.97 -4.77
CA ARG A 74 -3.09 -16.55 -5.28
C ARG A 74 -4.05 -16.16 -4.17
N VAL A 75 -4.90 -15.17 -4.47
CA VAL A 75 -6.04 -14.81 -3.62
C VAL A 75 -7.28 -14.76 -4.50
N GLY A 76 -8.17 -15.74 -4.33
CA GLY A 76 -9.31 -15.96 -5.22
C GLY A 76 -8.84 -16.16 -6.67
N ARG A 77 -9.37 -15.34 -7.59
CA ARG A 77 -9.00 -15.43 -9.02
C ARG A 77 -7.67 -14.77 -9.38
N TYR A 78 -7.10 -13.95 -8.51
CA TYR A 78 -5.93 -13.13 -8.84
C TYR A 78 -4.63 -13.91 -8.54
N GLY A 79 -3.70 -13.94 -9.49
CA GLY A 79 -2.31 -14.25 -9.19
C GLY A 79 -1.64 -13.03 -8.57
N VAL A 80 -0.80 -13.24 -7.55
CA VAL A 80 -0.12 -12.17 -6.80
C VAL A 80 1.36 -12.12 -7.19
N ALA A 81 1.86 -10.92 -7.49
CA ALA A 81 3.24 -10.62 -7.89
C ALA A 81 4.10 -10.31 -6.65
N VAL A 82 4.31 -11.32 -5.79
CA VAL A 82 4.95 -11.11 -4.47
C VAL A 82 6.36 -10.53 -4.61
N ALA A 83 7.17 -11.03 -5.54
CA ALA A 83 8.55 -10.58 -5.72
C ALA A 83 8.62 -9.13 -6.21
N GLU A 84 7.71 -8.73 -7.09
CA GLU A 84 7.59 -7.38 -7.62
C GLU A 84 7.07 -6.42 -6.54
N PHE A 85 6.12 -6.88 -5.72
CA PHE A 85 5.65 -6.13 -4.57
C PHE A 85 6.76 -5.93 -3.53
N GLU A 86 7.61 -6.95 -3.28
CA GLU A 86 8.74 -6.82 -2.36
C GLU A 86 9.79 -5.80 -2.82
N LYS A 87 10.08 -5.77 -4.12
CA LYS A 87 10.96 -4.73 -4.72
C LYS A 87 10.35 -3.34 -4.57
N PHE A 88 9.04 -3.23 -4.75
CA PHE A 88 8.30 -2.00 -4.54
C PHE A 88 8.34 -1.55 -3.08
N LEU A 89 8.11 -2.46 -2.13
CA LEU A 89 8.22 -2.16 -0.69
C LEU A 89 9.63 -1.71 -0.34
N GLN A 90 10.67 -2.29 -0.93
CA GLN A 90 12.03 -1.81 -0.70
C GLN A 90 12.22 -0.38 -1.23
N ALA A 91 11.74 -0.06 -2.42
CA ALA A 91 11.90 1.29 -2.98
C ALA A 91 11.11 2.36 -2.20
N GLU A 92 9.91 2.01 -1.73
CA GLU A 92 9.02 2.97 -1.05
C GLU A 92 9.20 2.97 0.47
N LEU A 93 9.70 1.87 1.05
CA LEU A 93 9.78 1.66 2.50
C LEU A 93 11.18 1.61 3.12
N ASP A 94 12.25 1.64 2.32
CA ASP A 94 13.64 1.60 2.80
C ASP A 94 14.24 3.01 2.86
N TRP A 95 14.02 3.69 3.99
CA TRP A 95 14.50 5.06 4.23
C TRP A 95 15.43 5.14 5.45
N GLN A 96 16.29 6.16 5.46
CA GLN A 96 17.14 6.46 6.61
C GLN A 96 16.31 6.96 7.81
N ALA A 97 16.82 6.70 9.02
CA ALA A 97 16.19 7.19 10.25
C ALA A 97 16.01 8.71 10.20
N GLY A 98 14.79 9.17 10.51
CA GLY A 98 14.45 10.58 10.49
C GLY A 98 14.25 11.18 9.09
N ALA A 99 14.25 10.39 8.00
CA ALA A 99 13.90 10.86 6.66
C ALA A 99 12.39 10.99 6.43
N VAL A 100 11.59 10.23 7.19
CA VAL A 100 10.13 10.16 7.07
C VAL A 100 9.50 10.51 8.41
N ASP A 101 8.49 11.38 8.37
CA ASP A 101 7.70 11.80 9.53
C ASP A 101 6.43 10.94 9.70
N LEU A 102 5.89 10.41 8.59
CA LEU A 102 4.70 9.56 8.56
C LEU A 102 4.78 8.51 7.46
N VAL A 103 4.43 7.27 7.80
CA VAL A 103 4.24 6.19 6.83
C VAL A 103 2.74 5.95 6.64
N VAL A 104 2.28 5.89 5.39
CA VAL A 104 0.89 5.59 5.06
C VAL A 104 0.79 4.30 4.27
N ILE A 105 -0.04 3.38 4.76
CA ILE A 105 -0.36 2.11 4.12
C ILE A 105 -1.89 2.00 4.11
N ASP A 106 -2.50 2.04 2.91
CA ASP A 106 -3.97 2.11 2.77
C ASP A 106 -4.67 0.78 3.09
N GLU A 107 -4.05 -0.36 2.78
CA GLU A 107 -4.65 -1.67 2.97
C GLU A 107 -3.64 -2.67 3.56
N ILE A 108 -4.09 -3.39 4.59
CA ILE A 108 -3.40 -4.54 5.18
C ILE A 108 -4.27 -5.75 4.87
N GLY A 109 -4.13 -6.25 3.66
CA GLY A 109 -4.96 -7.32 3.11
C GLY A 109 -4.21 -8.63 2.93
N LYS A 110 -4.98 -9.67 2.53
CA LYS A 110 -4.40 -10.99 2.26
C LYS A 110 -3.37 -10.96 1.14
N MET A 111 -3.42 -10.01 0.20
CA MET A 111 -2.48 -9.99 -0.93
C MET A 111 -1.13 -9.43 -0.51
N GLU A 112 -1.14 -8.33 0.24
CA GLU A 112 0.03 -7.66 0.76
C GLU A 112 0.76 -8.56 1.78
N CYS A 113 0.00 -9.21 2.69
CA CYS A 113 0.54 -10.13 3.70
C CYS A 113 1.09 -11.46 3.14
N LEU A 114 1.07 -11.69 1.81
CA LEU A 114 1.82 -12.80 1.20
C LEU A 114 3.31 -12.48 1.07
N SER A 115 3.70 -11.20 1.16
CA SER A 115 5.10 -10.82 1.27
C SER A 115 5.58 -10.96 2.71
N HIS A 116 6.83 -11.44 2.87
CA HIS A 116 7.48 -11.48 4.19
C HIS A 116 8.12 -10.15 4.59
N ARG A 117 8.18 -9.18 3.67
CA ARG A 117 8.76 -7.85 3.90
C ARG A 117 7.71 -6.79 4.27
N PHE A 118 6.43 -7.16 4.23
CA PHE A 118 5.29 -6.31 4.61
C PHE A 118 4.91 -6.57 6.07
#